data_AF-A0A348N5A0-F1
#
_entry.id   AF-A0A348N5A0-F1
#
_cell.length_a   1.000
_cell.length_b   1.000
_cell.length_c   1.000
_cell.angle_alpha   90.00
_cell.angle_beta   90.00
_cell.angle_gamma   90.00
#
_symmetry.space_group_name_H-M   'P 1'
#
loop_
_entity.id
_entity.type
_entity.pdbx_description
1 polymer ?
#
loop_
_entity_poly.entity_id
_entity_poly.type
_entity_poly.pdbx_seq_one_letter_code
_entity_poly.pdbx_strand_id
1 'polypeptide(L)'
;MDRLRNRPLSEILRTEDIYNLFYEEFSKEEWLDVTVLLHSDCSASDILEDGTVPGEVMERVANRLDELDKENNLEPLRQAIKETE
;
A
#
# COMPACT_ATOMS: atom_id res chain seq x y z
N MET A 1 -2.53 -9.37 1.52
CA MET A 1 -3.42 -8.36 0.92
C MET A 1 -4.43 -7.72 1.89
N ASP A 2 -4.87 -8.37 2.98
CA ASP A 2 -5.89 -7.79 3.89
C ASP A 2 -5.44 -6.59 4.73
N ARG A 3 -4.13 -6.39 4.93
CA ARG A 3 -3.62 -5.30 5.78
C ARG A 3 -3.75 -3.90 5.20
N LEU A 4 -3.69 -3.79 3.87
CA LEU A 4 -3.66 -2.51 3.16
C LEU A 4 -5.04 -2.04 2.74
N ARG A 5 -5.98 -2.99 2.58
CA ARG A 5 -7.33 -2.71 2.10
C ARG A 5 -8.16 -1.86 3.06
N ASN A 6 -7.90 -1.96 4.37
CA ASN A 6 -8.73 -1.33 5.40
C ASN A 6 -7.98 -0.32 6.28
N ARG A 7 -6.69 -0.06 6.01
CA ARG A 7 -5.94 0.97 6.75
C ARG A 7 -5.87 2.26 5.92
N PRO A 8 -5.95 3.42 6.58
CA PRO A 8 -5.78 4.69 5.90
C PRO A 8 -4.36 4.79 5.35
N LEU A 9 -4.25 5.20 4.09
CA LEU A 9 -2.95 5.36 3.42
C LEU A 9 -2.09 6.39 4.14
N SER A 10 -2.68 7.39 4.78
CA SER A 10 -1.99 8.37 5.64
C SER A 10 -1.26 7.75 6.84
N GLU A 11 -1.61 6.53 7.28
CA GLU A 11 -0.85 5.78 8.30
C GLU A 11 0.21 4.89 7.68
N ILE A 12 -0.11 4.24 6.56
CA ILE A 12 0.81 3.32 5.85
C ILE A 12 1.99 4.09 5.26
N LEU A 13 1.73 5.25 4.67
CA LEU A 13 2.71 6.13 4.03
C LEU A 13 3.55 6.92 5.04
N ARG A 14 3.39 6.72 6.36
CA ARG A 14 4.29 7.31 7.37
C ARG A 14 5.66 6.64 7.40
N THR A 15 5.73 5.38 6.96
CA THR A 15 7.00 4.68 6.81
C THR A 15 7.67 5.16 5.53
N GLU A 16 8.86 5.75 5.65
CA GLU A 16 9.59 6.33 4.52
C GLU A 16 9.81 5.33 3.37
N ASP A 17 10.12 4.07 3.68
CA ASP A 17 10.31 3.03 2.65
C ASP A 17 9.00 2.73 1.89
N ILE A 18 7.87 2.73 2.60
CA ILE A 18 6.56 2.50 2.00
C ILE A 18 6.15 3.72 1.18
N TYR A 19 6.38 4.93 1.71
CA TYR A 19 6.15 6.17 0.98
C TYR A 19 6.94 6.20 -0.33
N ASN A 20 8.24 5.90 -0.27
CA ASN A 20 9.10 5.88 -1.44
C ASN A 20 8.65 4.84 -2.47
N LEU A 21 8.20 3.66 -2.03
CA LEU A 21 7.66 2.63 -2.92
C LEU A 21 6.41 3.12 -3.66
N PHE A 22 5.45 3.70 -2.94
CA PHE A 22 4.25 4.26 -3.56
C PHE A 22 4.60 5.43 -4.48
N TYR A 23 5.50 6.32 -4.03
CA TYR A 23 5.96 7.46 -4.82
C TYR A 23 6.63 7.01 -6.11
N GLU A 24 7.51 6.01 -6.07
CA GLU A 24 8.13 5.43 -7.25
C GLU A 24 7.10 4.86 -8.22
N GLU A 25 6.17 4.02 -7.75
CA GLU A 25 5.23 3.34 -8.64
C GLU A 25 4.17 4.30 -9.21
N PHE A 26 3.66 5.23 -8.40
CA PHE A 26 2.62 6.17 -8.85
C PHE A 26 3.19 7.37 -9.61
N SER A 27 4.41 7.83 -9.28
CA SER A 27 5.06 8.95 -9.97
C SER A 27 5.66 8.54 -11.33
N LYS A 28 6.06 7.27 -11.52
CA LYS A 28 6.61 6.77 -12.81
C LYS A 28 5.69 7.01 -14.00
N GLU A 29 4.39 6.93 -13.78
CA GLU A 29 3.37 7.05 -14.81
C GLU A 29 2.38 8.18 -14.52
N GLU A 30 2.73 9.09 -13.59
CA GLU A 30 1.92 10.26 -13.20
C GLU A 30 0.46 9.92 -12.83
N TRP A 31 0.22 8.71 -12.32
CA TRP A 31 -1.13 8.24 -11.97
C TRP A 31 -1.74 9.04 -10.82
N LEU A 32 -0.93 9.27 -9.78
CA LEU A 32 -1.41 9.87 -8.55
C LEU A 32 -0.27 10.55 -7.79
N ASP A 33 -0.54 11.75 -7.27
CA ASP A 33 0.36 12.41 -6.34
C ASP A 33 0.23 11.79 -4.93
N VAL A 34 1.25 11.05 -4.52
CA VAL A 34 1.30 10.38 -3.22
C VAL A 34 1.29 11.37 -2.05
N THR A 35 1.71 12.62 -2.26
CA THR A 35 1.64 13.65 -1.21
C THR A 35 0.19 14.00 -0.86
N VAL A 36 -0.76 13.85 -1.80
CA VAL A 36 -2.19 14.04 -1.55
C VAL A 36 -2.74 12.92 -0.67
N LEU A 37 -2.21 11.70 -0.81
CA LEU A 37 -2.61 10.55 0.02
C LEU A 37 -2.18 10.67 1.48
N LEU A 38 -1.10 11.41 1.78
CA LEU A 38 -0.64 11.64 3.15
C LEU A 38 -1.66 12.39 4.01
N HIS A 39 -2.51 13.19 3.37
CA HIS A 39 -3.56 13.97 4.03
C HIS A 39 -4.96 13.39 3.82
N SER A 40 -5.07 12.27 3.12
CA SER A 40 -6.33 11.63 2.81
C SER A 40 -6.63 10.47 3.77
N ASP A 41 -7.90 10.31 4.10
CA ASP A 41 -8.42 9.13 4.80
C ASP A 41 -8.66 7.95 3.82
N CYS A 42 -8.31 8.12 2.54
CA CYS A 42 -8.44 7.07 1.53
C CYS A 42 -7.63 5.82 1.90
N SER A 43 -8.24 4.67 1.67
CA SER A 43 -7.61 3.37 1.70
C SER A 43 -7.12 2.94 0.32
N ALA A 44 -6.31 1.89 0.25
CA ALA A 44 -5.93 1.28 -1.03
C ALA A 44 -7.14 0.73 -1.81
N SER A 45 -8.21 0.34 -1.11
CA SER A 45 -9.44 -0.14 -1.74
C SER A 45 -10.17 1.00 -2.44
N ASP A 46 -10.22 2.18 -1.83
CA ASP A 46 -10.86 3.36 -2.41
C ASP A 46 -10.18 3.78 -3.73
N ILE A 47 -8.84 3.73 -3.77
CA ILE A 47 -8.07 4.02 -5.00
C ILE A 47 -8.40 3.02 -6.12
N LEU A 48 -8.53 1.74 -5.76
CA LEU A 48 -8.83 0.67 -6.71
C LEU A 48 -10.28 0.76 -7.22
N GLU A 49 -11.24 1.08 -6.35
CA GLU A 49 -12.65 1.23 -6.69
C GLU A 49 -12.93 2.50 -7.50
N ASP A 50 -12.23 3.60 -7.20
CA ASP A 50 -12.32 4.84 -7.96
C ASP A 50 -11.70 4.73 -9.37
N GLY A 51 -10.81 3.75 -9.56
CA GLY A 51 -10.19 3.46 -10.86
C GLY A 51 -9.14 4.47 -11.29
N THR A 52 -8.73 5.38 -10.39
CA THR A 52 -7.67 6.36 -10.63
C THR A 52 -6.32 5.69 -10.91
N VAL A 53 -6.04 4.55 -10.26
CA VAL A 53 -4.83 3.75 -10.52
C VAL A 53 -5.24 2.38 -11.09
N PRO A 54 -4.63 1.92 -12.21
CA PRO A 54 -4.89 0.59 -12.74
C PRO A 54 -4.62 -0.50 -11.70
N GLY A 55 -5.47 -1.54 -11.67
CA GLY A 55 -5.30 -2.66 -10.76
C GLY A 55 -3.93 -3.36 -10.87
N GLU A 56 -3.35 -3.37 -12.08
CA GLU A 56 -2.01 -3.90 -12.33
C GLU A 56 -0.91 -3.12 -11.59
N VAL A 57 -1.04 -1.80 -11.47
CA VAL A 57 -0.10 -0.94 -10.73
C VAL A 57 -0.27 -1.17 -9.24
N MET A 58 -1.51 -1.28 -8.76
CA MET A 58 -1.80 -1.64 -7.37
C MET A 58 -1.26 -3.02 -6.99
N GLU A 59 -1.31 -3.98 -7.90
CA GLU A 59 -0.74 -5.32 -7.71
C GLU A 59 0.78 -5.27 -7.61
N ARG A 60 1.46 -4.47 -8.43
CA ARG A 60 2.92 -4.26 -8.33
C ARG A 60 3.31 -3.64 -6.98
N VAL A 61 2.59 -2.60 -6.55
CA VAL A 61 2.80 -1.97 -5.24
C VAL A 61 2.64 -3.00 -4.12
N ALA A 62 1.58 -3.80 -4.16
CA ALA A 62 1.33 -4.82 -3.15
C ALA A 62 2.40 -5.93 -3.14
N ASN A 63 2.89 -6.35 -4.31
CA ASN A 63 3.96 -7.33 -4.42
C ASN A 63 5.28 -6.79 -3.84
N ARG A 64 5.69 -5.59 -4.22
CA ARG A 64 6.90 -4.94 -3.67
C ARG A 64 6.77 -4.72 -2.16
N LEU A 65 5.56 -4.44 -1.66
CA LEU A 65 5.33 -4.29 -0.23
C LEU A 65 5.45 -5.63 0.52
N ASP A 66 4.96 -6.74 -0.06
CA ASP A 66 5.13 -8.09 0.53
C ASP A 66 6.62 -8.50 0.53
N GLU A 67 7.40 -8.09 -0.47
CA GLU A 67 8.86 -8.25 -0.47
C GLU A 67 9.54 -7.43 0.63
N LEU A 68 9.13 -6.18 0.81
CA LEU A 68 9.65 -5.28 1.85
C LEU A 68 9.32 -5.78 3.28
N ASP A 69 8.11 -6.32 3.47
CA ASP A 69 7.64 -6.92 4.74
C ASP A 69 8.43 -8.20 5.07
N LYS A 70 8.74 -9.01 4.06
CA LYS A 70 9.60 -10.20 4.19
C LYS A 70 11.04 -9.84 4.55
N GLU A 71 11.60 -8.79 3.94
CA GLU A 71 12.99 -8.38 4.16
C GLU A 71 13.19 -7.75 5.55
N ASN A 72 12.16 -7.10 6.11
CA ASN A 72 12.19 -6.49 7.45
C ASN A 72 11.81 -7.42 8.62
N ASN A 73 11.65 -8.74 8.37
CA ASN A 73 11.37 -9.75 9.39
C ASN A 73 10.12 -9.43 10.27
N LEU A 74 9.07 -8.87 9.67
CA LEU A 74 7.77 -8.62 10.32
C LEU A 74 6.89 -9.89 10.37
N GLU A 75 7.49 -11.06 10.64
CA GLU A 75 6.78 -12.32 10.86
C GLU A 75 5.60 -12.26 11.86
N PRO A 76 5.58 -11.47 12.96
CA PRO A 76 4.41 -11.43 13.84
C PRO A 76 3.13 -10.90 13.17
N LEU A 77 3.26 -10.19 12.05
CA LEU A 77 2.11 -9.74 11.29
C LEU A 77 1.54 -10.93 10.49
N ARG A 78 2.32 -11.74 9.76
CA ARG A 78 1.75 -12.86 8.99
C ARG A 78 0.92 -13.86 9.81
N GLN A 79 1.22 -14.01 11.10
CA GLN A 79 0.54 -14.94 11.99
C GLN A 79 -0.86 -14.45 12.44
N ALA A 80 -1.04 -13.14 12.65
CA ALA A 80 -2.32 -12.55 13.09
C ALA A 80 -3.46 -12.60 12.05
N ILE A 81 -3.20 -13.06 10.83
CA ILE A 81 -4.22 -13.22 9.76
C ILE A 81 -4.61 -14.70 9.59
N LYS A 82 -3.80 -15.65 10.11
CA LYS A 82 -4.08 -17.09 10.04
C LYS A 82 -4.94 -17.63 11.19
N GLU A 83 -5.20 -16.84 12.23
CA GLU A 83 -5.98 -17.29 13.42
C GLU A 83 -7.45 -16.83 13.41
N THR A 84 -7.94 -16.25 12.31
CA THR A 84 -9.34 -15.82 12.18
C THR A 84 -10.13 -16.64 11.14
N GLU A 85 -9.71 -17.89 10.89
CA GLU A 85 -10.54 -18.92 10.23
C GLU A 85 -11.10 -19.90 11.26
#